data_AF-A0A7C6NEC5-F1
#
_entry.id   AF-A0A7C6NEC5-F1
#
_cell.length_a   1.000
_cell.length_b   1.000
_cell.length_c   1.000
_cell.angle_alpha   90.00
_cell.angle_beta   90.00
_cell.angle_gamma   90.00
#
_symmetry.space_group_name_H-M   'P 1'
#
loop_
_entity.id
_entity.type
_entity.pdbx_description
1 polymer ?
#
loop_
_entity_poly.entity_id
_entity_poly.type
_entity_poly.pdbx_seq_one_letter_code
_entity_poly.pdbx_strand_id
1 'polypeptide(L)'
;MQEKCYLIQRSRYESIYLTPFEDVKLSSKWAVERPITWYASTTLTSQEKDRALYTLYNQIDRGVDRWIMDARYVPRLLISAAVFLVVYFFFSLAVRDPIPVIDELILGVGAAIATGILITKRDKKSDMAMRRRLELKQAALRSEFDLIEGLDSLEAYLDEMLKLETLDLADQLTLTKKSQLKALKIEEGGAWVGEVQGLLKRHVELSSPKLFEWYKRLTTLHQKGVGDEVLSA
;
A
#
# COMPACT_ATOMS: atom_id res chain seq x y z
N MET A 1 -14.31 -2.56 -18.89
CA MET A 1 -13.04 -2.87 -18.19
C MET A 1 -13.40 -3.08 -16.73
N GLN A 2 -13.15 -4.27 -16.18
CA GLN A 2 -13.53 -4.64 -14.80
C GLN A 2 -12.36 -4.34 -13.85
N GLU A 3 -12.65 -4.04 -12.58
CA GLU A 3 -11.62 -3.90 -11.56
C GLU A 3 -11.40 -5.27 -10.91
N LYS A 4 -10.20 -5.82 -11.06
CA LYS A 4 -9.87 -7.17 -10.62
C LYS A 4 -9.21 -7.14 -9.26
N CYS A 5 -9.72 -7.93 -8.34
CA CYS A 5 -9.16 -8.19 -7.02
C CYS A 5 -8.71 -9.65 -6.96
N TYR A 6 -7.66 -9.94 -6.22
CA TYR A 6 -7.13 -11.30 -6.09
C TYR A 6 -7.02 -11.68 -4.63
N LEU A 7 -7.42 -12.91 -4.33
CA LEU A 7 -7.28 -13.53 -3.02
C LEU A 7 -6.28 -14.68 -3.14
N ILE A 8 -5.17 -14.57 -2.40
CA ILE A 8 -4.13 -15.60 -2.35
C ILE A 8 -4.21 -16.25 -0.98
N GLN A 9 -4.63 -17.52 -0.94
CA GLN A 9 -4.66 -18.32 0.28
C GLN A 9 -3.26 -18.77 0.67
N ARG A 10 -3.01 -18.85 1.99
CA ARG A 10 -1.74 -19.31 2.56
C ARG A 10 -2.05 -20.29 3.68
N SER A 11 -1.33 -21.41 3.72
CA SER A 11 -1.61 -22.48 4.68
C SER A 11 -1.32 -22.10 6.15
N ARG A 12 -0.23 -21.34 6.39
CA ARG A 12 0.29 -21.02 7.73
C ARG A 12 0.11 -19.57 8.17
N TYR A 13 -0.38 -18.70 7.28
CA TYR A 13 -0.45 -17.26 7.51
C TYR A 13 -1.77 -16.70 6.98
N GLU A 14 -2.06 -15.44 7.30
CA GLU A 14 -3.23 -14.76 6.75
C GLU A 14 -3.18 -14.69 5.22
N SER A 15 -4.34 -14.90 4.60
CA SER A 15 -4.52 -14.74 3.15
C SER A 15 -4.19 -13.31 2.72
N ILE A 16 -3.60 -13.19 1.54
CA ILE A 16 -3.23 -11.90 0.96
C ILE A 16 -4.38 -11.42 0.08
N TYR A 17 -4.87 -10.22 0.35
CA TYR A 17 -5.94 -9.58 -0.41
C TYR A 17 -5.36 -8.44 -1.25
N LEU A 18 -5.30 -8.67 -2.56
CA LEU A 18 -4.74 -7.72 -3.51
C LEU A 18 -5.88 -6.95 -4.18
N THR A 19 -5.88 -5.62 -4.01
CA THR A 19 -6.90 -4.75 -4.61
C THR A 19 -6.27 -3.48 -5.21
N PRO A 20 -6.87 -2.92 -6.27
CA PRO A 20 -6.38 -1.69 -6.89
C PRO A 20 -6.71 -0.43 -6.07
N PHE A 21 -7.57 -0.56 -5.05
CA PHE A 21 -8.06 0.56 -4.24
C PHE A 21 -7.08 1.00 -3.16
N GLU A 22 -6.00 0.25 -2.95
CA GLU A 22 -4.97 0.63 -1.99
C GLU A 22 -4.04 1.75 -2.51
N ASP A 23 -3.87 1.84 -3.85
CA ASP A 23 -2.93 2.76 -4.49
C ASP A 23 -3.59 4.04 -4.98
N VAL A 24 -3.19 5.18 -4.40
CA VAL A 24 -3.63 6.52 -4.83
C VAL A 24 -3.33 6.80 -6.29
N LYS A 25 -2.26 6.24 -6.86
CA LYS A 25 -1.91 6.46 -8.27
C LYS A 25 -2.98 5.94 -9.23
N LEU A 26 -3.76 4.95 -8.78
CA LEU A 26 -4.87 4.39 -9.54
C LEU A 26 -6.20 5.07 -9.22
N SER A 27 -6.21 6.11 -8.38
CA SER A 27 -7.44 6.80 -7.95
C SER A 27 -8.26 7.41 -9.08
N SER A 28 -7.59 7.84 -10.16
CA SER A 28 -8.23 8.33 -11.39
C SER A 28 -8.96 7.23 -12.17
N LYS A 29 -8.57 5.96 -11.98
CA LYS A 29 -9.18 4.80 -12.63
C LYS A 29 -10.32 4.19 -11.82
N TRP A 30 -10.46 4.54 -10.54
CA TRP A 30 -11.56 4.07 -9.69
C TRP A 30 -12.88 4.59 -10.25
N ALA A 31 -13.60 3.75 -10.98
CA ALA A 31 -14.91 4.08 -11.51
C ALA A 31 -15.95 3.21 -10.82
N VAL A 32 -16.98 3.86 -10.27
CA VAL A 32 -18.08 3.21 -9.54
C VAL A 32 -18.88 2.27 -10.46
N GLU A 33 -18.88 2.57 -11.75
CA GLU A 33 -19.60 1.82 -12.79
C GLU A 33 -18.87 0.54 -13.22
N ARG A 34 -17.60 0.38 -12.85
CA ARG A 34 -16.85 -0.83 -13.20
C ARG A 34 -17.16 -1.91 -12.18
N PRO A 35 -17.61 -3.10 -12.61
CA PRO A 35 -17.82 -4.20 -11.68
C PRO A 35 -16.47 -4.61 -11.08
N ILE A 36 -16.51 -4.94 -9.80
CA ILE A 36 -15.37 -5.45 -9.05
C ILE A 36 -15.51 -6.97 -9.00
N THR A 37 -14.51 -7.69 -9.50
CA THR A 37 -14.50 -9.16 -9.49
C THR A 37 -13.34 -9.65 -8.64
N TRP A 38 -13.64 -10.54 -7.69
CA TRP A 38 -12.65 -11.25 -6.89
C TRP A 38 -12.29 -12.57 -7.55
N TYR A 39 -11.00 -12.76 -7.79
CA TYR A 39 -10.44 -14.02 -8.26
C TYR A 39 -9.80 -14.79 -7.13
N ALA A 40 -10.15 -16.07 -7.02
CA ALA A 40 -9.56 -17.03 -6.08
C ALA A 40 -9.23 -18.35 -6.80
N SER A 41 -8.36 -19.15 -6.19
CA SER A 41 -8.00 -20.49 -6.68
C SER A 41 -9.11 -21.52 -6.41
N THR A 42 -9.87 -21.32 -5.32
CA THR A 42 -10.91 -22.25 -4.84
C THR A 42 -12.21 -21.52 -4.54
N THR A 43 -13.31 -22.29 -4.46
CA THR A 43 -14.62 -21.74 -4.10
C THR A 43 -14.61 -21.25 -2.66
N LEU A 44 -14.74 -19.94 -2.49
CA LEU A 44 -14.72 -19.30 -1.18
C LEU A 44 -15.99 -19.61 -0.36
N THR A 45 -15.79 -19.89 0.92
CA THR A 45 -16.85 -19.98 1.91
C THR A 45 -17.48 -18.60 2.18
N SER A 46 -18.68 -18.57 2.78
CA SER A 46 -19.33 -17.29 3.14
C SER A 46 -18.45 -16.42 4.03
N GLN A 47 -17.75 -17.02 5.00
CA GLN A 47 -16.89 -16.30 5.93
C GLN A 47 -15.68 -15.68 5.22
N GLU A 48 -15.11 -16.36 4.22
CA GLU A 48 -14.00 -15.82 3.44
C GLU A 48 -14.43 -14.69 2.52
N LYS A 49 -15.63 -14.78 1.93
CA LYS A 49 -16.23 -13.68 1.16
C LYS A 49 -16.44 -12.46 2.04
N ASP A 50 -16.98 -12.64 3.24
CA ASP A 50 -17.18 -11.54 4.20
C ASP A 50 -15.84 -10.89 4.61
N ARG A 51 -14.80 -11.70 4.84
CA ARG A 51 -13.45 -11.19 5.12
C ARG A 51 -12.84 -10.43 3.95
N ALA A 52 -13.05 -10.90 2.72
CA ALA A 52 -12.59 -10.22 1.50
C ALA A 52 -13.27 -8.85 1.36
N LEU A 53 -14.60 -8.79 1.54
CA LEU A 53 -15.37 -7.54 1.51
C LEU A 53 -14.94 -6.58 2.61
N TYR A 54 -14.76 -7.06 3.83
CA TYR A 54 -14.29 -6.25 4.95
C TYR A 54 -12.90 -5.66 4.68
N THR A 55 -11.98 -6.49 4.16
CA THR A 55 -10.63 -6.04 3.78
C THR A 55 -10.67 -4.98 2.68
N LEU A 56 -11.52 -5.17 1.66
CA LEU A 56 -11.71 -4.21 0.59
C LEU A 56 -12.29 -2.88 1.10
N TYR A 57 -13.23 -2.89 2.05
CA TYR A 57 -13.72 -1.66 2.68
C TYR A 57 -12.63 -0.90 3.40
N ASN A 58 -11.80 -1.61 4.17
CA ASN A 58 -10.68 -1.00 4.87
C ASN A 58 -9.64 -0.43 3.89
N GLN A 59 -9.37 -1.13 2.79
CA GLN A 59 -8.47 -0.66 1.73
C GLN A 59 -9.03 0.54 0.99
N ILE A 60 -10.34 0.58 0.69
CA ILE A 60 -11.03 1.74 0.13
C ILE A 60 -10.92 2.94 1.08
N ASP A 61 -11.19 2.76 2.38
CA ASP A 61 -11.11 3.84 3.35
C ASP A 61 -9.71 4.44 3.41
N ARG A 62 -8.67 3.60 3.45
CA ARG A 62 -7.27 4.02 3.41
C ARG A 62 -6.90 4.67 2.08
N GLY A 63 -7.37 4.11 0.96
CA GLY A 63 -7.13 4.64 -0.38
C GLY A 63 -7.71 6.04 -0.55
N VAL A 64 -8.97 6.24 -0.15
CA VAL A 64 -9.63 7.55 -0.17
C VAL A 64 -8.96 8.54 0.78
N ASP A 65 -8.53 8.09 1.96
CA ASP A 65 -7.74 8.91 2.90
C ASP A 65 -6.45 9.44 2.27
N ARG A 66 -5.71 8.57 1.59
CA ARG A 66 -4.46 8.97 0.94
C ARG A 66 -4.74 9.84 -0.28
N TRP A 67 -5.79 9.56 -1.04
CA TRP A 67 -6.22 10.38 -2.17
C TRP A 67 -6.60 11.80 -1.75
N ILE A 68 -7.42 11.97 -0.70
CA ILE A 68 -7.78 13.32 -0.23
C ILE A 68 -6.57 14.07 0.34
N MET A 69 -5.65 13.34 0.99
CA MET A 69 -4.40 13.93 1.47
C MET A 69 -3.51 14.45 0.35
N ASP A 70 -3.48 13.74 -0.79
CA ASP A 70 -2.73 14.13 -1.99
C ASP A 70 -3.42 15.30 -2.72
N ALA A 71 -4.71 15.18 -2.99
CA ALA A 71 -5.51 16.19 -3.68
C ALA A 71 -5.53 17.55 -2.95
N ARG A 72 -5.48 17.54 -1.61
CA ARG A 72 -5.46 18.75 -0.78
C ARG A 72 -4.08 19.11 -0.24
N TYR A 73 -3.03 18.47 -0.74
CA TYR A 73 -1.67 18.75 -0.28
C TYR A 73 -1.25 20.19 -0.53
N VAL A 74 -1.36 20.66 -1.77
CA VAL A 74 -0.96 22.02 -2.18
C VAL A 74 -1.70 23.12 -1.39
N PRO A 75 -3.05 23.15 -1.34
CA PRO A 75 -3.74 24.20 -0.59
C PRO A 75 -3.43 24.16 0.91
N ARG A 76 -3.29 22.97 1.50
CA ARG A 76 -2.89 22.84 2.91
C ARG A 76 -1.48 23.38 3.16
N LEU A 77 -0.53 23.09 2.26
CA LEU A 77 0.84 23.59 2.35
C LEU A 77 0.87 25.12 2.31
N LEU A 78 0.11 25.74 1.40
CA LEU A 78 0.01 27.20 1.30
C LEU A 78 -0.58 27.83 2.56
N ILE A 79 -1.63 27.24 3.14
CA ILE A 79 -2.22 27.75 4.39
C ILE A 79 -1.23 27.61 5.55
N SER A 80 -0.55 26.47 5.67
CA SER A 80 0.49 26.27 6.70
C SER A 80 1.64 27.27 6.55
N ALA A 81 2.08 27.55 5.32
CA ALA A 81 3.12 28.55 5.04
C ALA A 81 2.64 29.99 5.36
N ALA A 82 1.39 30.31 5.03
CA ALA A 82 0.81 31.61 5.39
C ALA A 82 0.73 31.79 6.92
N VAL A 83 0.28 30.77 7.64
CA VAL A 83 0.25 30.79 9.11
C VAL A 83 1.65 30.94 9.69
N PHE A 84 2.63 30.19 9.16
CA PHE A 84 4.04 30.36 9.54
C PHE A 84 4.47 31.82 9.44
N LEU A 85 4.26 32.45 8.27
CA LEU A 85 4.67 33.83 8.02
C LEU A 85 3.95 34.82 8.95
N VAL A 86 2.64 34.67 9.14
CA VAL A 86 1.86 35.54 10.02
C VAL A 86 2.35 35.44 11.45
N VAL A 87 2.56 34.22 11.95
CA VAL A 87 3.03 33.99 13.33
C VAL A 87 4.46 34.51 13.49
N TYR A 88 5.34 34.20 12.55
CA TYR A 88 6.72 34.67 12.55
C TYR A 88 6.81 36.19 12.56
N PHE A 89 6.13 36.87 11.62
CA PHE A 89 6.14 38.34 11.57
C PHE A 89 5.45 38.97 12.77
N PHE A 90 4.41 38.34 13.33
CA PHE A 90 3.78 38.82 14.54
C PHE A 90 4.76 38.83 15.72
N PHE A 91 5.47 37.73 15.95
CA PHE A 91 6.48 37.68 17.02
C PHE A 91 7.67 38.59 16.74
N SER A 92 8.15 38.63 15.49
CA SER A 92 9.30 39.46 15.11
C SER A 92 9.04 40.97 15.14
N LEU A 93 7.81 41.42 14.84
CA LEU A 93 7.47 42.85 14.75
C LEU A 93 6.71 43.39 15.97
N ALA A 94 5.79 42.60 16.54
CA ALA A 94 4.91 43.06 17.61
C ALA A 94 5.51 42.85 19.01
N VAL A 95 6.34 41.81 19.19
CA VAL A 95 7.01 41.55 20.46
C VAL A 95 8.38 42.24 20.43
N ARG A 96 8.46 43.42 21.06
CA ARG A 96 9.66 44.28 21.08
C ARG A 96 10.76 43.80 22.01
N ASP A 97 10.50 42.77 22.81
CA ASP A 97 11.53 42.14 23.63
C ASP A 97 12.36 41.23 22.72
N PRO A 98 13.71 41.31 22.74
CA PRO A 98 14.57 40.47 21.92
C PRO A 98 14.50 39.03 22.42
N ILE A 99 13.46 38.32 22.00
CA ILE A 99 13.42 36.87 22.06
C ILE A 99 14.48 36.38 21.05
N PRO A 100 15.30 35.37 21.38
CA PRO A 100 16.22 34.78 20.41
C PRO A 100 15.44 34.37 19.15
N VAL A 101 15.95 34.71 17.96
CA VAL A 101 15.32 34.39 16.65
C VAL A 101 14.92 32.91 16.54
N ILE A 102 15.64 32.04 17.26
CA ILE A 102 15.37 30.61 17.35
C ILE A 102 13.97 30.33 17.92
N ASP A 103 13.55 31.02 18.98
CA ASP A 103 12.27 30.75 19.65
C ASP A 103 11.08 31.22 18.80
N GLU A 104 11.23 32.35 18.09
CA GLU A 104 10.22 32.85 17.13
C GLU A 104 10.02 31.88 15.98
N LEU A 105 11.11 31.30 15.46
CA LEU A 105 11.07 30.32 14.40
C LEU A 105 10.42 29.02 14.87
N ILE A 106 10.72 28.58 16.10
CA ILE A 106 10.06 27.41 16.72
C ILE A 106 8.56 27.64 16.85
N LEU A 107 8.13 28.81 17.32
CA LEU A 107 6.70 29.15 17.46
C LEU A 107 5.99 29.18 16.09
N GLY A 108 6.61 29.77 15.08
CA GLY A 108 6.10 29.78 13.71
C GLY A 108 5.96 28.37 13.12
N VAL A 109 7.02 27.55 13.22
CA VAL A 109 7.02 26.16 12.73
C VAL A 109 5.99 25.33 13.48
N GLY A 110 5.94 25.45 14.82
CA GLY A 110 4.97 24.75 15.66
C GLY A 110 3.53 25.07 15.28
N ALA A 111 3.22 26.36 15.08
CA ALA A 111 1.90 26.80 14.63
C ALA A 111 1.55 26.23 13.24
N ALA A 112 2.47 26.29 12.28
CA ALA A 112 2.26 25.77 10.93
C ALA A 112 2.02 24.25 10.89
N ILE A 113 2.76 23.48 11.70
CA ILE A 113 2.58 22.04 11.87
C ILE A 113 1.21 21.76 12.50
N ALA A 114 0.86 22.46 13.58
CA ALA A 114 -0.43 22.30 14.26
C ALA A 114 -1.59 22.57 13.30
N THR A 115 -1.53 23.66 12.53
CA THR A 115 -2.50 23.97 11.48
C THR A 115 -2.58 22.87 10.42
N GLY A 116 -1.42 22.35 9.95
CA GLY A 116 -1.38 21.27 8.98
C GLY A 116 -2.07 19.99 9.47
N ILE A 117 -1.89 19.64 10.74
CA ILE A 117 -2.55 18.49 11.37
C ILE A 117 -4.06 18.71 11.48
N LEU A 118 -4.51 19.89 11.92
CA LEU A 118 -5.93 20.22 12.06
C LEU A 118 -6.65 20.19 10.71
N ILE A 119 -6.07 20.80 9.68
CA ILE A 119 -6.63 20.78 8.32
C ILE A 119 -6.70 19.35 7.79
N THR A 120 -5.67 18.54 8.02
CA THR A 120 -5.67 17.13 7.59
C THR A 120 -6.80 16.33 8.22
N LYS A 121 -7.05 16.50 9.53
CA LYS A 121 -8.17 15.85 10.22
C LYS A 121 -9.52 16.29 9.64
N ARG A 122 -9.66 17.57 9.29
CA ARG A 122 -10.87 18.11 8.66
C ARG A 122 -11.08 17.56 7.25
N ASP A 123 -10.03 17.54 6.44
CA ASP A 123 -10.11 17.10 5.04
C ASP A 123 -10.51 15.62 4.92
N LYS A 124 -10.01 14.76 5.80
CA LYS A 124 -10.42 13.34 5.88
C LYS A 124 -11.91 13.14 6.23
N LYS A 125 -12.53 14.13 6.86
CA LYS A 125 -13.95 14.16 7.24
C LYS A 125 -14.80 14.99 6.26
N SER A 126 -14.21 15.47 5.16
CA SER A 126 -14.94 16.26 4.18
C SER A 126 -16.03 15.42 3.47
N ASP A 127 -17.12 16.07 3.08
CA ASP A 127 -18.22 15.43 2.36
C ASP A 127 -17.76 14.76 1.07
N MET A 128 -16.76 15.33 0.40
CA MET A 128 -16.13 14.75 -0.79
C MET A 128 -15.52 13.37 -0.48
N ALA A 129 -14.74 13.26 0.59
CA ALA A 129 -14.13 11.99 0.99
C ALA A 129 -15.20 10.98 1.43
N MET A 130 -16.21 11.43 2.18
CA MET A 130 -17.30 10.58 2.65
C MET A 130 -18.14 10.04 1.49
N ARG A 131 -18.52 10.90 0.55
CA ARG A 131 -19.26 10.52 -0.67
C ARG A 131 -18.46 9.51 -1.49
N ARG A 132 -17.17 9.75 -1.69
CA ARG A 132 -16.32 8.85 -2.47
C ARG A 132 -16.17 7.47 -1.82
N ARG A 133 -16.01 7.41 -0.49
CA ARG A 133 -16.00 6.13 0.26
C ARG A 133 -17.33 5.39 0.08
N LEU A 134 -18.44 6.10 0.20
CA LEU A 134 -19.77 5.50 0.07
C LEU A 134 -20.01 4.94 -1.33
N GLU A 135 -19.68 5.71 -2.37
CA GLU A 135 -19.78 5.27 -3.77
C GLU A 135 -18.95 3.99 -4.04
N LEU A 136 -17.69 3.95 -3.58
CA LEU A 136 -16.81 2.79 -3.77
C LEU A 136 -17.25 1.58 -2.95
N LYS A 137 -17.73 1.78 -1.72
CA LYS A 137 -18.27 0.70 -0.88
C LYS A 137 -19.55 0.11 -1.46
N GLN A 138 -20.40 0.94 -2.08
CA GLN A 138 -21.57 0.46 -2.81
C GLN A 138 -21.20 -0.37 -4.03
N ALA A 139 -20.14 0.01 -4.76
CA ALA A 139 -19.62 -0.82 -5.85
C ALA A 139 -19.04 -2.16 -5.32
N ALA A 140 -18.31 -2.12 -4.19
CA ALA A 140 -17.76 -3.32 -3.56
C ALA A 140 -18.83 -4.29 -3.05
N LEU A 141 -20.01 -3.82 -2.61
CA LEU A 141 -21.15 -4.68 -2.27
C LEU A 141 -21.66 -5.51 -3.45
N ARG A 142 -21.52 -4.99 -4.67
CA ARG A 142 -21.94 -5.65 -5.91
C ARG A 142 -20.84 -6.53 -6.51
N SER A 143 -19.80 -6.83 -5.73
CA SER A 143 -18.68 -7.60 -6.23
C SER A 143 -19.05 -9.06 -6.46
N GLU A 144 -18.52 -9.60 -7.55
CA GLU A 144 -18.67 -11.01 -7.93
C GLU A 144 -17.41 -11.78 -7.54
N PHE A 145 -17.53 -13.10 -7.39
CA PHE A 145 -16.44 -14.00 -7.02
C PHE A 145 -16.30 -15.08 -8.08
N ASP A 146 -15.18 -15.06 -8.78
CA ASP A 146 -14.85 -15.97 -9.86
C ASP A 146 -13.59 -16.78 -9.54
N LEU A 147 -13.46 -17.92 -10.20
CA LEU A 147 -12.28 -18.77 -10.13
C LEU A 147 -11.30 -18.39 -11.23
N ILE A 148 -10.01 -18.45 -10.92
CA ILE A 148 -8.96 -18.29 -11.91
C ILE A 148 -8.01 -19.48 -11.86
N GLU A 149 -7.80 -20.10 -13.02
CA GLU A 149 -6.89 -21.22 -13.18
C GLU A 149 -5.43 -20.72 -13.07
N GLY A 150 -4.59 -21.53 -12.40
CA GLY A 150 -3.18 -21.23 -12.20
C GLY A 150 -2.84 -20.39 -10.97
N LEU A 151 -3.81 -19.79 -10.26
CA LEU A 151 -3.54 -19.09 -8.99
C LEU A 151 -3.15 -20.06 -7.87
N ASP A 152 -3.68 -21.27 -7.90
CA ASP A 152 -3.30 -22.40 -7.06
C ASP A 152 -1.79 -22.70 -7.15
N SER A 153 -1.17 -22.57 -8.33
CA SER A 153 0.27 -22.76 -8.51
C SER A 153 1.10 -21.74 -7.73
N LEU A 154 0.62 -20.50 -7.62
CA LEU A 154 1.26 -19.46 -6.82
C LEU A 154 1.11 -19.75 -5.32
N GLU A 155 -0.08 -20.17 -4.89
CA GLU A 155 -0.35 -20.54 -3.49
C GLU A 155 0.49 -21.75 -3.07
N ALA A 156 0.52 -22.80 -3.89
CA ALA A 156 1.32 -23.99 -3.68
C ALA A 156 2.81 -23.66 -3.61
N TYR A 157 3.29 -22.75 -4.47
CA TYR A 157 4.67 -22.28 -4.42
C TYR A 157 5.00 -21.53 -3.14
N LEU A 158 4.12 -20.63 -2.68
CA LEU A 158 4.30 -19.95 -1.40
C LEU A 158 4.33 -20.96 -0.24
N ASP A 159 3.47 -21.97 -0.28
CA ASP A 159 3.46 -23.04 0.73
C ASP A 159 4.70 -23.94 0.65
N GLU A 160 5.27 -24.19 -0.54
CA GLU A 160 6.56 -24.87 -0.70
C GLU A 160 7.69 -24.06 -0.06
N MET A 161 7.75 -22.76 -0.32
CA MET A 161 8.79 -21.89 0.26
C MET A 161 8.68 -21.78 1.78
N LEU A 162 7.48 -21.86 2.33
CA LEU A 162 7.25 -21.88 3.79
C LEU A 162 7.70 -23.17 4.49
N LYS A 163 7.98 -24.24 3.73
CA LYS A 163 8.54 -25.48 4.28
C LYS A 163 10.06 -25.42 4.45
N LEU A 164 10.73 -24.48 3.78
CA LEU A 164 12.18 -24.30 3.91
C LEU A 164 12.53 -23.67 5.26
N GLU A 165 13.67 -24.06 5.83
CA GLU A 165 14.21 -23.40 7.02
C GLU A 165 14.60 -21.96 6.69
N THR A 166 14.41 -21.04 7.64
CA THR A 166 14.64 -19.60 7.43
C THR A 166 16.05 -19.28 6.92
N LEU A 167 17.06 -19.97 7.46
CA LEU A 167 18.46 -19.79 7.06
C LEU A 167 18.72 -20.31 5.65
N ASP A 168 18.16 -21.48 5.30
CA ASP A 168 18.28 -22.03 3.95
C ASP A 168 17.57 -21.15 2.92
N LEU A 169 16.40 -20.60 3.26
CA LEU A 169 15.70 -19.66 2.40
C LEU A 169 16.50 -18.35 2.22
N ALA A 170 17.11 -17.83 3.29
CA ALA A 170 17.98 -16.66 3.21
C ALA A 170 19.19 -16.92 2.31
N ASP A 171 19.87 -18.04 2.49
CA ASP A 171 21.03 -18.44 1.67
C ASP A 171 20.67 -18.61 0.18
N GLN A 172 19.47 -19.12 -0.11
CA GLN A 172 18.96 -19.25 -1.49
C GLN A 172 18.59 -17.90 -2.10
N LEU A 173 18.08 -16.97 -1.29
CA LEU A 173 17.73 -15.61 -1.73
C LEU A 173 18.97 -14.73 -1.95
N THR A 174 20.06 -14.95 -1.22
CA THR A 174 21.31 -14.17 -1.30
C THR A 174 22.31 -14.76 -2.31
N LEU A 175 21.95 -15.84 -3.01
CA LEU A 175 22.82 -16.60 -3.92
C LEU A 175 24.09 -17.16 -3.24
N THR A 176 24.06 -17.36 -1.92
CA THR A 176 25.23 -17.80 -1.13
C THR A 176 25.47 -19.31 -1.27
N LYS A 177 24.41 -20.11 -1.43
CA LYS A 177 24.49 -21.55 -1.74
C LYS A 177 24.22 -21.79 -3.23
N LYS A 178 24.82 -22.86 -3.80
CA LYS A 178 24.60 -23.32 -5.19
C LYS A 178 23.13 -23.67 -5.52
N SER A 179 22.29 -23.89 -4.52
CA SER A 179 20.86 -24.13 -4.71
C SER A 179 20.17 -22.83 -5.10
N GLN A 180 19.85 -22.67 -6.37
CA GLN A 180 18.99 -21.57 -6.83
C GLN A 180 17.56 -21.81 -6.35
N LEU A 181 16.91 -20.74 -5.92
CA LEU A 181 15.50 -20.77 -5.53
C LEU A 181 14.67 -21.26 -6.73
N LYS A 182 13.82 -22.28 -6.51
CA LYS A 182 13.03 -22.92 -7.58
C LYS A 182 12.23 -21.84 -8.30
N ALA A 183 12.44 -21.66 -9.60
CA ALA A 183 11.68 -20.67 -10.35
C ALA A 183 10.18 -21.05 -10.34
N LEU A 184 9.33 -20.09 -9.98
CA LEU A 184 7.88 -20.25 -10.13
C LEU A 184 7.55 -20.43 -11.61
N LYS A 185 7.08 -21.63 -11.97
CA LYS A 185 6.57 -21.93 -13.31
C LYS A 185 5.06 -21.95 -13.24
N ILE A 186 4.42 -20.92 -13.79
CA ILE A 186 2.98 -20.89 -14.01
C ILE A 186 2.76 -21.30 -15.46
N GLU A 187 2.30 -22.53 -15.69
CA GLU A 187 2.12 -23.10 -17.04
C GLU A 187 1.09 -22.30 -17.86
N GLU A 188 0.10 -21.70 -17.18
CA GLU A 188 -0.93 -20.82 -17.76
C GLU A 188 -0.78 -19.37 -17.29
N GLY A 189 0.44 -18.84 -17.42
CA GLY A 189 0.77 -17.46 -17.07
C GLY A 189 0.10 -16.44 -17.99
N GLY A 190 -1.21 -16.25 -17.85
CA GLY A 190 -1.98 -15.26 -18.61
C GLY A 190 -1.67 -13.82 -18.20
N ALA A 191 -2.38 -12.86 -18.81
CA ALA A 191 -2.25 -11.42 -18.51
C ALA A 191 -2.43 -11.08 -17.01
N TRP A 192 -3.13 -11.94 -16.26
CA TRP A 192 -3.37 -11.79 -14.83
C TRP A 192 -2.09 -11.88 -13.98
N VAL A 193 -1.05 -12.61 -14.41
CA VAL A 193 0.20 -12.74 -13.65
C VAL A 193 0.91 -11.40 -13.52
N GLY A 194 0.96 -10.62 -14.60
CA GLY A 194 1.53 -9.27 -14.58
C GLY A 194 0.73 -8.32 -13.68
N GLU A 195 -0.60 -8.46 -13.67
CA GLU A 195 -1.50 -7.68 -12.80
C GLU A 195 -1.27 -8.03 -11.32
N VAL A 196 -1.25 -9.32 -10.97
CA VAL A 196 -0.98 -9.81 -9.62
C VAL A 196 0.41 -9.42 -9.15
N GLN A 197 1.44 -9.54 -9.99
CA GLN A 197 2.80 -9.12 -9.65
C GLN A 197 2.86 -7.63 -9.32
N GLY A 198 2.19 -6.80 -10.13
CA GLY A 198 2.10 -5.36 -9.91
C GLY A 198 1.39 -5.03 -8.59
N LEU A 199 0.23 -5.64 -8.36
CA LEU A 199 -0.54 -5.45 -7.13
C LEU A 199 0.18 -5.96 -5.89
N LEU A 200 0.83 -7.13 -5.95
CA LEU A 200 1.59 -7.71 -4.85
C LEU A 200 2.78 -6.83 -4.48
N LYS A 201 3.55 -6.37 -5.47
CA LYS A 201 4.66 -5.44 -5.24
C LYS A 201 4.18 -4.19 -4.52
N ARG A 202 3.06 -3.63 -4.96
CA ARG A 202 2.49 -2.42 -4.37
C ARG A 202 1.93 -2.66 -2.97
N HIS A 203 1.28 -3.80 -2.77
CA HIS A 203 0.78 -4.22 -1.47
C HIS A 203 1.92 -4.35 -0.46
N VAL A 204 3.03 -4.99 -0.82
CA VAL A 204 4.21 -5.12 0.05
C VAL A 204 4.86 -3.77 0.32
N GLU A 205 4.96 -2.88 -0.68
CA GLU A 205 5.47 -1.52 -0.50
C GLU A 205 4.64 -0.72 0.52
N LEU A 206 3.32 -0.89 0.52
CA LEU A 206 2.41 -0.15 1.41
C LEU A 206 2.26 -0.80 2.79
N SER A 207 2.27 -2.14 2.88
CA SER A 207 2.08 -2.86 4.13
C SER A 207 3.37 -3.05 4.92
N SER A 208 4.50 -3.27 4.24
CA SER A 208 5.79 -3.61 4.85
C SER A 208 6.96 -2.94 4.12
N PRO A 209 7.23 -1.64 4.38
CA PRO A 209 8.30 -0.90 3.71
C PRO A 209 9.69 -1.54 3.87
N LYS A 210 9.97 -2.13 5.04
CA LYS A 210 11.22 -2.86 5.31
C LYS A 210 11.38 -4.08 4.40
N LEU A 211 10.34 -4.88 4.23
CA LEU A 211 10.36 -6.05 3.33
C LEU A 211 10.54 -5.61 1.88
N PHE A 212 9.91 -4.50 1.48
CA PHE A 212 10.08 -3.95 0.16
C PHE A 212 11.51 -3.44 -0.10
N GLU A 213 12.17 -2.89 0.91
CA GLU A 213 13.58 -2.52 0.83
C GLU A 213 14.48 -3.75 0.65
N TRP A 214 14.24 -4.82 1.41
CA TRP A 214 14.91 -6.11 1.22
C TRP A 214 14.71 -6.67 -0.18
N TYR A 215 13.48 -6.64 -0.69
CA TYR A 215 13.18 -7.04 -2.07
C TYR A 215 14.02 -6.23 -3.09
N LYS A 216 14.16 -4.91 -2.91
CA LYS A 216 15.01 -4.08 -3.78
C LYS A 216 16.48 -4.50 -3.71
N ARG A 217 17.01 -4.75 -2.50
CA ARG A 217 18.38 -5.21 -2.30
C ARG A 217 18.61 -6.55 -2.99
N LEU A 218 17.75 -7.53 -2.76
CA LEU A 218 17.83 -8.86 -3.37
C LEU A 218 17.71 -8.82 -4.89
N THR A 219 16.82 -7.99 -5.46
CA THR A 219 16.73 -7.82 -6.91
C THR A 219 17.99 -7.20 -7.51
N THR A 220 18.62 -6.25 -6.82
CA THR A 220 19.91 -5.71 -7.28
C THR A 220 21.05 -6.72 -7.18
N LEU A 221 21.05 -7.61 -6.18
CA LEU A 221 22.01 -8.71 -6.07
C LEU A 221 21.85 -9.70 -7.22
N HIS A 222 20.61 -10.16 -7.46
CA HIS A 222 20.30 -11.08 -8.55
C HIS A 222 20.66 -10.50 -9.93
N GLN A 223 20.50 -9.19 -10.14
CA GLN A 223 20.94 -8.52 -11.38
C GLN A 223 22.46 -8.46 -11.53
N LYS A 224 23.20 -8.35 -10.42
CA LYS A 224 24.67 -8.33 -10.42
C LYS A 224 25.28 -9.73 -10.50
N GLY A 225 24.55 -10.77 -10.10
CA GLY A 225 25.02 -12.15 -10.11
C GLY A 225 26.14 -12.44 -9.10
N VAL A 226 26.32 -11.57 -8.09
CA VAL A 226 27.33 -11.72 -7.04
C VAL A 226 26.59 -12.05 -5.74
N GLY A 227 26.90 -13.20 -5.14
CA GLY A 227 26.37 -13.60 -3.83
C GLY A 227 26.90 -12.67 -2.73
N ASP A 228 26.09 -12.42 -1.71
CA ASP A 228 26.43 -11.52 -0.60
C ASP A 228 26.26 -12.23 0.75
N GLU A 229 27.39 -12.67 1.31
CA GLU A 229 27.47 -13.36 2.61
C GLU A 229 27.03 -12.46 3.77
N VAL A 230 27.14 -11.13 3.64
CA VAL A 230 26.76 -10.16 4.69
C VAL A 230 25.24 -10.05 4.80
N LEU A 231 24.51 -10.31 3.72
CA LEU A 231 23.04 -10.30 3.71
C LEU A 231 22.42 -11.65 4.13
N SER A 232 23.23 -12.70 4.23
CA SER A 232 22.81 -14.05 4.67
C SER A 232 22.92 -14.28 6.18
N ALA A 233 23.71 -13.45 6.87
CA ALA A 233 23.97 -13.53 8.32
C ALA A 233 22.92 -12.77 9.16
#